data_AF-A0A6H2A3D8-F1
#
_entry.id   AF-A0A6H2A3D8-F1
#
_cell.length_a   1.000
_cell.length_b   1.000
_cell.length_c   1.000
_cell.angle_alpha   90.00
_cell.angle_beta   90.00
_cell.angle_gamma   90.00
#
_symmetry.space_group_name_H-M   'P 1'
#
loop_
_entity.id
_entity.type
_entity.pdbx_description
1 polymer ?
#
loop_
_entity_poly.entity_id
_entity_poly.type
_entity_poly.pdbx_seq_one_letter_code
_entity_poly.pdbx_strand_id
1 'polypeptide(L)'
;MKIYGVKADGGFKVSPEQERLERHYLSGIKDGKLMTKEYKLFRQSKTWKQVKIIWGLALTTIEQHFKDNAWDTSYLLRIDKPTGNPCSKEQIYDYLLEVCPVYEDGKRIGLSKMSIEQAGQWYNAVSNFAASEWYVNIPDPDPDWFKKKEKKNAAKS
;
A
#
# COMPACT_ATOMS: atom_id res chain seq x y z
N MET A 1 -8.07 17.64 22.41
CA MET A 1 -7.32 16.44 22.86
C MET A 1 -7.50 15.33 21.83
N LYS A 2 -6.48 14.51 21.56
CA LYS A 2 -6.60 13.33 20.70
C LYS A 2 -6.38 12.08 21.55
N ILE A 3 -7.32 11.14 21.46
CA ILE A 3 -7.25 9.84 22.13
C ILE A 3 -7.19 8.77 21.05
N TYR A 4 -6.25 7.86 21.17
CA TYR A 4 -6.07 6.69 20.33
C TYR A 4 -6.55 5.45 21.09
N GLY A 5 -7.36 4.66 20.41
CA GLY A 5 -7.94 3.44 20.94
C GLY A 5 -8.21 2.47 19.82
N VAL A 6 -8.48 1.23 20.21
CA VAL A 6 -8.84 0.14 19.30
C VAL A 6 -10.31 -0.18 19.45
N LYS A 7 -10.95 -0.55 18.34
CA LYS A 7 -12.30 -1.13 18.39
C LYS A 7 -12.19 -2.54 18.97
N ALA A 8 -12.84 -2.78 20.11
CA ALA A 8 -12.89 -4.09 20.76
C ALA A 8 -14.23 -4.24 21.49
N ASP A 9 -14.85 -5.42 21.39
CA ASP A 9 -16.12 -5.76 22.06
C ASP A 9 -17.26 -4.75 21.82
N GLY A 10 -17.34 -4.24 20.59
CA GLY A 10 -18.33 -3.23 20.20
C GLY A 10 -18.05 -1.80 20.71
N GLY A 11 -17.00 -1.60 21.51
CA GLY A 11 -16.60 -0.32 22.07
C GLY A 11 -15.25 0.21 21.56
N PHE A 12 -14.93 1.44 21.95
CA PHE A 12 -13.63 2.07 21.74
C PHE A 12 -12.78 1.89 23.01
N LYS A 13 -11.88 0.90 23.02
CA LYS A 13 -10.96 0.65 24.13
C LYS A 13 -9.72 1.50 23.97
N VAL A 14 -9.35 2.22 25.02
CA VAL A 14 -8.15 3.07 25.06
C VAL A 14 -7.19 2.51 26.10
N SER A 15 -5.91 2.90 26.05
CA SER A 15 -4.97 2.46 27.08
C SER A 15 -5.28 3.13 28.43
N PRO A 16 -4.90 2.52 29.57
CA PRO A 16 -5.12 3.10 30.90
C PRO A 16 -4.54 4.51 31.05
N GLU A 17 -3.41 4.79 30.39
CA GLU A 17 -2.79 6.11 30.37
C GLU A 17 -3.66 7.16 29.69
N GLN A 18 -4.27 6.79 28.56
CA GLN A 18 -5.16 7.70 27.82
C GLN A 18 -6.50 7.90 28.53
N GLU A 19 -7.00 6.87 29.21
CA GLU A 19 -8.16 6.97 30.12
C GLU A 19 -7.91 7.94 31.27
N ARG A 20 -6.70 7.90 31.85
CA ARG A 20 -6.29 8.85 32.90
C ARG A 20 -6.19 10.27 32.35
N LEU A 21 -5.62 10.43 31.16
CA LEU A 21 -5.52 11.72 30.48
C LEU A 21 -6.90 12.31 30.18
N GLU A 22 -7.83 11.48 29.70
CA GLU A 22 -9.22 11.88 29.42
C GLU A 22 -9.94 12.31 30.70
N ARG A 23 -9.85 11.52 31.77
CA ARG A 23 -10.44 11.89 33.07
C ARG A 23 -9.87 13.20 33.61
N HIS A 24 -8.56 13.39 33.53
CA HIS A 24 -7.94 14.62 33.97
C HIS A 24 -8.44 15.82 33.16
N TYR A 25 -8.51 15.70 31.83
CA TYR A 25 -9.06 16.75 30.98
C TYR A 25 -10.53 17.08 31.31
N LEU A 26 -11.37 16.05 31.50
CA LEU A 26 -12.78 16.24 31.83
C LEU A 26 -12.98 16.88 33.22
N SER A 27 -12.11 16.58 34.19
CA SER A 27 -12.17 17.19 35.53
C SER A 27 -11.94 18.71 35.53
N GLY A 28 -11.32 19.26 34.49
CA GLY A 28 -11.13 20.70 34.32
C GLY A 28 -12.33 21.42 33.70
N ILE A 29 -13.38 20.70 33.31
CA ILE A 29 -14.55 21.25 32.61
C ILE A 29 -15.72 21.34 33.59
N LYS A 30 -16.38 22.50 33.61
CA LYS A 30 -17.56 22.73 34.44
C LYS A 30 -18.74 21.85 33.99
N ASP A 31 -19.46 21.29 34.95
CA ASP A 31 -20.67 20.51 34.72
C ASP A 31 -21.72 21.28 33.90
N GLY A 32 -22.43 20.55 33.04
CA GLY A 32 -23.49 21.10 32.17
C GLY A 32 -23.00 21.73 30.86
N LYS A 33 -21.69 21.71 30.57
CA LYS A 33 -21.18 22.17 29.27
C LYS A 33 -21.40 21.12 28.17
N LEU A 34 -21.85 21.60 27.01
CA LEU A 34 -21.97 20.78 25.80
C LEU A 34 -20.57 20.43 25.27
N MET A 35 -20.36 19.16 24.95
CA MET A 35 -19.11 18.65 24.39
C MET A 35 -19.38 17.69 23.22
N THR A 36 -18.47 17.67 22.26
CA THR A 36 -18.52 16.75 21.10
C THR A 36 -17.32 15.81 21.12
N LYS A 37 -17.55 14.51 20.94
CA LYS A 37 -16.50 13.48 20.78
C LYS A 37 -16.60 12.89 19.37
N GLU A 38 -15.53 13.01 18.59
CA GLU A 38 -15.46 12.51 17.21
C GLU A 38 -14.56 11.28 17.15
N TYR A 39 -15.03 10.20 16.51
CA TYR A 39 -14.23 9.01 16.24
C TYR A 39 -13.74 9.03 14.80
N LYS A 40 -12.42 9.01 14.62
CA LYS A 40 -11.80 8.85 13.29
C LYS A 40 -11.04 7.54 13.25
N LEU A 41 -11.26 6.76 12.20
CA LEU A 41 -10.47 5.57 11.95
C LEU A 41 -9.06 6.01 11.54
N PHE A 42 -8.09 5.79 12.42
CA PHE A 42 -6.69 6.05 12.09
C PHE A 42 -6.12 4.84 11.32
N ARG A 43 -6.05 4.95 10.00
CA ARG A 43 -5.30 3.99 9.18
C ARG A 43 -3.82 4.35 9.36
N GLN A 44 -3.03 3.46 9.94
CA GLN A 44 -1.58 3.65 9.96
C GLN A 44 -1.09 3.81 8.51
N SER A 45 -0.35 4.88 8.23
CA SER A 45 0.34 5.04 6.95
C SER A 45 1.23 3.82 6.70
N LYS A 46 1.23 3.32 5.46
CA LYS A 46 2.06 2.17 5.10
C LYS A 46 3.53 2.51 5.35
N THR A 47 4.26 1.62 6.01
CA THR A 47 5.71 1.75 6.13
C THR A 47 6.38 1.55 4.77
N TRP A 48 7.57 2.12 4.58
CA TRP A 48 8.37 1.90 3.38
C TRP A 48 8.66 0.43 3.07
N LYS A 49 8.83 -0.39 4.12
CA LYS A 49 9.00 -1.84 3.98
C LYS A 49 7.76 -2.49 3.37
N GLN A 50 6.56 -2.07 3.79
CA GLN A 50 5.31 -2.54 3.20
C GLN A 50 5.21 -2.10 1.74
N VAL A 51 5.46 -0.82 1.43
CA VAL A 51 5.45 -0.31 0.04
C VAL A 51 6.34 -1.15 -0.88
N LYS A 52 7.60 -1.41 -0.49
CA LYS A 52 8.52 -2.22 -1.31
C LYS A 52 8.01 -3.65 -1.57
N ILE A 53 7.35 -4.25 -0.60
CA ILE A 53 6.88 -5.64 -0.73
C ILE A 53 5.63 -5.72 -1.60
N ILE A 54 4.76 -4.73 -1.50
CA ILE A 54 3.59 -4.57 -2.37
C ILE A 54 4.05 -4.44 -3.82
N TRP A 55 5.07 -3.62 -4.07
CA TRP A 55 5.68 -3.47 -5.39
C TRP A 55 6.37 -4.74 -5.89
N GLY A 56 7.13 -5.40 -5.03
CA GLY A 56 7.73 -6.69 -5.36
C GLY A 56 6.69 -7.74 -5.76
N LEU A 57 5.55 -7.77 -5.06
CA LEU A 57 4.44 -8.66 -5.41
C LEU A 57 3.84 -8.29 -6.77
N ALA A 58 3.53 -7.01 -7.00
CA ALA A 58 2.98 -6.52 -8.25
C ALA A 58 3.83 -6.89 -9.47
N LEU A 59 5.13 -6.58 -9.41
CA LEU A 59 6.07 -6.90 -10.49
C LEU A 59 6.17 -8.41 -10.72
N THR A 60 6.14 -9.21 -9.65
CA THR A 60 6.17 -10.68 -9.76
C THR A 60 4.88 -11.22 -10.40
N THR A 61 3.73 -10.66 -10.06
CA THR A 61 2.44 -11.04 -10.66
C THR A 61 2.41 -10.71 -12.16
N ILE A 62 2.88 -9.53 -12.55
CA ILE A 62 2.96 -9.13 -13.97
C ILE A 62 3.95 -10.02 -14.72
N GLU A 63 5.16 -10.20 -14.17
CA GLU A 63 6.19 -11.05 -14.79
C GLU A 63 5.70 -12.48 -15.00
N GLN A 64 5.02 -13.05 -13.99
CA GLN A 64 4.47 -14.40 -14.11
C GLN A 64 3.40 -14.46 -15.20
N HIS A 65 2.50 -13.46 -15.27
CA HIS A 65 1.50 -13.41 -16.32
C HIS A 65 2.12 -13.32 -17.72
N PHE A 66 3.19 -12.54 -17.88
CA PHE A 66 3.90 -12.44 -19.15
C PHE A 66 4.52 -13.79 -19.53
N LYS A 67 5.10 -14.52 -18.57
CA LYS A 67 5.62 -15.87 -18.79
C LYS A 67 4.52 -16.86 -19.19
N ASP A 68 3.39 -16.83 -18.50
CA ASP A 68 2.27 -17.74 -18.74
C ASP A 68 1.65 -17.53 -20.14
N ASN A 69 1.69 -16.30 -20.66
CA ASN A 69 1.22 -15.97 -22.01
C ASN A 69 2.33 -15.99 -23.08
N ALA A 70 3.55 -16.39 -22.72
CA ALA A 70 4.73 -16.35 -23.59
C ALA A 70 5.00 -14.96 -24.20
N TRP A 71 4.68 -13.88 -23.46
CA TRP A 71 4.99 -12.51 -23.85
C TRP A 71 6.43 -12.17 -23.53
N ASP A 72 7.15 -11.74 -24.55
CA ASP A 72 8.55 -11.36 -24.49
C ASP A 72 8.68 -9.83 -24.56
N THR A 73 9.91 -9.30 -24.64
CA THR A 73 10.12 -7.85 -24.71
C THR A 73 9.47 -7.18 -25.92
N SER A 74 9.11 -7.92 -26.98
CA SER A 74 8.40 -7.34 -28.13
C SER A 74 7.05 -6.75 -27.75
N TYR A 75 6.38 -7.36 -26.76
CA TYR A 75 5.08 -6.91 -26.28
C TYR A 75 5.18 -5.55 -25.57
N LEU A 76 6.21 -5.36 -24.73
CA LEU A 76 6.48 -4.06 -24.09
C LEU A 76 6.90 -3.00 -25.11
N LEU A 77 7.72 -3.38 -26.09
CA LEU A 77 8.23 -2.47 -27.11
C LEU A 77 7.23 -2.19 -28.24
N ARG A 78 6.09 -2.88 -28.26
CA ARG A 78 5.07 -2.82 -29.32
C ARG A 78 5.64 -3.02 -30.72
N ILE A 79 6.50 -4.02 -30.86
CA ILE A 79 7.11 -4.41 -32.15
C ILE A 79 6.51 -5.72 -32.65
N ASP A 80 6.26 -5.81 -33.95
CA ASP A 80 5.57 -6.97 -34.55
C ASP A 80 6.42 -8.25 -34.56
N LYS A 81 7.75 -8.10 -34.44
CA LYS A 81 8.68 -9.24 -34.48
C LYS A 81 9.02 -9.67 -33.05
N PRO A 82 8.83 -10.96 -32.70
CA PRO A 82 9.22 -11.46 -31.40
C PRO A 82 10.74 -11.33 -31.23
N THR A 83 11.13 -10.85 -30.06
CA THR A 83 12.54 -10.70 -29.66
C THR A 83 13.16 -12.01 -29.17
N GLY A 84 12.33 -12.93 -28.68
CA GLY A 84 12.76 -14.14 -27.96
C GLY A 84 13.27 -13.87 -26.55
N ASN A 85 13.30 -12.61 -26.10
CA ASN A 85 13.86 -12.23 -24.80
C ASN A 85 12.76 -12.08 -23.75
N PRO A 86 12.76 -12.88 -22.67
CA PRO A 86 11.75 -12.76 -21.63
C PRO A 86 11.81 -11.40 -20.94
N CYS A 87 10.66 -10.88 -20.52
CA CYS A 87 10.59 -9.63 -19.78
C CYS A 87 11.11 -9.83 -18.35
N SER A 88 12.17 -9.10 -17.99
CA SER A 88 12.67 -9.03 -16.60
C SER A 88 11.82 -8.08 -15.75
N LYS A 89 11.90 -8.22 -14.42
CA LYS A 89 11.21 -7.32 -13.47
C LYS A 89 11.68 -5.88 -13.63
N GLU A 90 12.96 -5.67 -13.89
CA GLU A 90 13.56 -4.37 -14.11
C GLU A 90 12.99 -3.70 -15.37
N GLN A 91 12.88 -4.43 -16.49
CA GLN A 91 12.28 -3.91 -17.72
C GLN A 91 10.80 -3.57 -17.55
N ILE A 92 10.04 -4.43 -16.85
CA ILE A 92 8.63 -4.17 -16.54
C ILE A 92 8.52 -2.90 -15.67
N TYR A 93 9.37 -2.78 -14.64
CA TYR A 93 9.40 -1.62 -13.76
C TYR A 93 9.71 -0.31 -14.52
N ASP A 94 10.74 -0.33 -15.38
CA ASP A 94 11.12 0.84 -16.18
C ASP A 94 10.01 1.23 -17.16
N TYR A 95 9.37 0.25 -17.81
CA TYR A 95 8.21 0.49 -18.66
C TYR A 95 7.05 1.13 -17.87
N LEU A 96 6.75 0.62 -16.67
CA LEU A 96 5.69 1.16 -15.82
C LEU A 96 5.97 2.60 -15.34
N LEU A 97 7.25 2.98 -15.15
CA LEU A 97 7.62 4.37 -14.89
C LEU A 97 7.41 5.28 -16.10
N GLU A 98 7.40 4.74 -17.32
CA GLU A 98 7.11 5.48 -18.54
C GLU A 98 5.61 5.68 -18.74
N VAL A 99 4.81 4.61 -18.59
CA VAL A 99 3.36 4.67 -18.83
C VAL A 99 2.56 5.21 -17.65
N CYS A 100 3.09 5.13 -16.43
CA CYS A 100 2.48 5.66 -15.21
C CYS A 100 3.47 6.58 -14.48
N PRO A 101 3.85 7.73 -15.05
CA PRO A 101 4.89 8.57 -14.46
C PRO A 101 4.41 9.29 -13.20
N VAL A 102 5.30 9.40 -12.21
CA VAL A 102 5.12 10.27 -11.05
C VAL A 102 6.13 11.40 -11.14
N TYR A 103 5.64 12.63 -10.96
CA TYR A 103 6.45 13.83 -11.03
C TYR A 103 6.58 14.50 -9.66
N GLU A 104 7.77 15.02 -9.40
CA GLU A 104 8.07 15.91 -8.29
C GLU A 104 8.96 17.04 -8.84
N ASP A 105 8.56 18.29 -8.59
CA ASP A 105 9.23 19.49 -9.12
C ASP A 105 9.47 19.47 -10.64
N GLY A 106 8.50 18.93 -11.40
CA GLY A 106 8.57 18.82 -12.86
C GLY A 106 9.53 17.76 -13.38
N LYS A 107 10.15 16.95 -12.51
CA LYS A 107 11.02 15.83 -12.89
C LYS A 107 10.36 14.51 -12.55
N ARG A 108 10.49 13.52 -13.44
CA ARG A 108 10.05 12.16 -13.14
C ARG A 108 10.89 11.59 -12.01
N ILE A 109 10.22 11.01 -11.03
CA ILE A 109 10.87 10.34 -9.90
C ILE A 109 10.57 8.84 -9.90
N GLY A 110 11.53 8.06 -9.40
CA GLY A 110 11.36 6.62 -9.18
C GLY A 110 10.88 6.31 -7.77
N LEU A 111 10.51 5.05 -7.52
CA LEU A 111 9.94 4.60 -6.24
C LEU A 111 10.79 4.97 -5.01
N SER A 112 12.12 5.04 -5.16
CA SER A 112 13.04 5.40 -4.07
C SER A 112 12.93 6.85 -3.60
N LYS A 113 12.36 7.73 -4.42
CA LYS A 113 12.19 9.16 -4.13
C LYS A 113 10.74 9.57 -3.86
N MET A 114 9.77 8.70 -4.18
CA MET A 114 8.35 8.98 -3.92
C MET A 114 8.08 9.13 -2.42
N SER A 115 7.02 9.82 -2.02
CA SER A 115 6.42 9.68 -0.69
C SER A 115 5.60 8.37 -0.59
N ILE A 116 5.16 8.02 0.61
CA ILE A 116 4.25 6.87 0.80
C ILE A 116 2.92 7.09 0.08
N GLU A 117 2.40 8.32 0.09
CA GLU A 117 1.17 8.67 -0.63
C GLU A 117 1.37 8.56 -2.15
N GLN A 118 2.46 9.13 -2.67
CA GLN A 118 2.81 9.05 -4.09
C GLN A 118 3.00 7.60 -4.53
N ALA A 119 3.70 6.78 -3.76
CA ALA A 119 3.88 5.36 -4.06
C ALA A 119 2.56 4.58 -4.03
N GLY A 120 1.61 4.97 -3.16
CA GLY A 120 0.26 4.40 -3.13
C GLY A 120 -0.59 4.78 -4.35
N GLN A 121 -0.52 6.05 -4.76
CA GLN A 121 -1.18 6.53 -5.98
C GLN A 121 -0.60 5.86 -7.22
N TRP A 122 0.72 5.76 -7.28
CA TRP A 122 1.42 5.09 -8.37
C TRP A 122 1.05 3.61 -8.47
N TYR A 123 0.92 2.92 -7.32
CA TYR A 123 0.49 1.52 -7.30
C TYR A 123 -0.92 1.35 -7.88
N ASN A 124 -1.85 2.24 -7.53
CA ASN A 124 -3.20 2.21 -8.09
C ASN A 124 -3.19 2.47 -9.61
N ALA A 125 -2.38 3.42 -10.07
CA ALA A 125 -2.23 3.70 -11.50
C ALA A 125 -1.68 2.48 -12.25
N VAL A 126 -0.64 1.83 -11.73
CA VAL A 126 -0.09 0.60 -12.31
C VAL A 126 -1.09 -0.55 -12.29
N SER A 127 -1.81 -0.76 -11.19
CA SER A 127 -2.83 -1.81 -11.11
C SER A 127 -3.93 -1.61 -12.14
N ASN A 128 -4.43 -0.38 -12.29
CA ASN A 128 -5.42 -0.04 -13.30
C ASN A 128 -4.89 -0.25 -14.72
N PHE A 129 -3.67 0.21 -15.00
CA PHE A 129 -3.02 0.03 -16.30
C PHE A 129 -2.83 -1.44 -16.64
N ALA A 130 -2.29 -2.23 -15.70
CA ALA A 130 -2.06 -3.66 -15.90
C ALA A 130 -3.38 -4.41 -16.12
N ALA A 131 -4.46 -4.01 -15.44
CA ALA A 131 -5.78 -4.58 -15.66
C ALA A 131 -6.36 -4.19 -17.03
N SER A 132 -6.16 -2.96 -17.50
CA SER A 132 -6.74 -2.47 -18.76
C SER A 132 -5.97 -2.90 -20.01
N GLU A 133 -4.64 -2.81 -19.98
CA GLU A 133 -3.80 -3.06 -21.16
C GLU A 133 -3.37 -4.52 -21.24
N TRP A 134 -3.11 -5.15 -20.08
CA TRP A 134 -2.50 -6.47 -20.00
C TRP A 134 -3.44 -7.53 -19.43
N TYR A 135 -4.66 -7.15 -19.03
CA TYR A 135 -5.63 -8.05 -18.39
C TYR A 135 -5.08 -8.75 -17.13
N VAL A 136 -4.12 -8.11 -16.45
CA VAL A 136 -3.50 -8.60 -15.22
C VAL A 136 -4.20 -8.00 -14.01
N ASN A 137 -4.83 -8.85 -13.20
CA ASN A 137 -5.36 -8.43 -11.91
C ASN A 137 -4.27 -8.51 -10.84
N ILE A 138 -3.77 -7.36 -10.39
CA ILE A 138 -2.80 -7.29 -9.29
C ILE A 138 -3.57 -7.33 -7.97
N PRO A 139 -3.37 -8.35 -7.12
CA PRO A 139 -4.12 -8.48 -5.90
C PRO A 139 -3.82 -7.32 -4.95
N ASP A 140 -4.86 -6.82 -4.29
CA ASP A 140 -4.73 -5.79 -3.28
C ASP A 140 -3.72 -6.21 -2.21
N PRO A 141 -2.86 -5.29 -1.78
CA PRO A 141 -1.84 -5.61 -0.81
C PRO A 141 -2.47 -5.84 0.55
N ASP A 142 -2.47 -7.09 1.01
CA ASP A 142 -2.96 -7.47 2.35
C ASP A 142 -2.29 -6.59 3.41
N PRO A 143 -3.03 -5.67 4.06
CA PRO A 143 -2.47 -4.73 5.03
C PRO A 143 -1.81 -5.44 6.23
N ASP A 144 -2.23 -6.67 6.51
CA ASP A 144 -1.89 -7.46 7.69
C ASP A 144 -1.01 -8.69 7.37
N TRP A 145 -0.44 -8.79 6.16
CA TRP A 145 0.34 -9.97 5.75
C TRP A 145 1.54 -10.27 6.68
N PHE A 146 2.11 -9.24 7.34
CA PHE A 146 3.14 -9.39 8.36
C PHE A 146 2.62 -10.05 9.65
N LYS A 147 1.42 -9.69 10.11
CA LYS A 147 0.79 -10.32 11.29
C LYS A 147 0.51 -11.79 11.03
N LYS A 148 0.24 -12.17 9.78
CA LYS A 148 0.08 -13.58 9.38
C LYS A 148 1.39 -14.36 9.44
N LYS A 149 2.56 -13.75 9.16
CA LYS A 149 3.87 -14.40 9.30
C LYS A 149 4.23 -14.67 10.76
N GLU A 150 3.99 -13.71 11.66
CA GLU A 150 4.23 -13.89 13.09
C GLU A 150 3.35 -15.00 13.69
N LYS A 151 2.06 -15.05 13.32
CA LYS A 151 1.18 -16.16 13.72
C LYS A 151 1.62 -17.52 13.16
N LYS A 152 2.09 -17.58 11.91
CA LYS A 152 2.60 -18.84 11.33
C LYS A 152 3.88 -19.34 11.98
N ASN A 153 4.74 -18.43 12.43
CA ASN A 153 5.96 -18.79 13.14
C ASN A 153 5.68 -19.19 14.60
N ALA A 154 4.76 -18.48 15.27
CA ALA A 154 4.34 -18.83 16.63
C ALA A 154 3.54 -20.15 16.72
N ALA A 155 2.86 -20.55 15.64
CA ALA A 155 2.17 -21.84 15.55
C ALA A 155 3.07 -23.02 15.16
N LYS A 156 4.36 -22.75 14.86
CA LYS A 156 5.39 -23.75 14.54
C LYS A 156 6.45 -23.88 15.64
N SER A 157 6.34 -23.09 16.70
CA SER A 157 7.12 -23.18 17.94
C SER A 157 6.31 -23.90 19.01
#